data_AF-A0A0N9QCH2-F1
#
_entry.id   AF-A0A0N9QCH2-F1
#
_cell.length_a   1.000
_cell.length_b   1.000
_cell.length_c   1.000
_cell.angle_alpha   90.00
_cell.angle_beta   90.00
_cell.angle_gamma   90.00
#
_symmetry.space_group_name_H-M   'P 1'
#
loop_
_entity.id
_entity.type
_entity.pdbx_description
1 polymer ?
#
loop_
_entity_poly.entity_id
_entity_poly.type
_entity_poly.pdbx_seq_one_letter_code
_entity_poly.pdbx_strand_id
1 'polypeptide(L)'
;MLAQSRAASTEPMDIAARRQAMEMFATPPAADVRVEPLTVAGVPAEWVVAPNADANVVLYLHGGGYVLGSCATHRDLAARVSRAAGARVLLLDYRLAPEHPFPAAVDDATAAYRWLLEQGSAPARIAIAGDSAGGGLAAATLLALRDADVPLPSSAVLISPWVDLAATGNSLKTRAHRDPMIVPDGLGELVRAYLGETDPKHPYASPLYDDLAGLPPLLVQVGTEEVLFDDGARFAARACEAGVPVTFEPWDEMIHVWHIFAPMLPEGQAAIDRLGAFIREHYPRQG
;
A
#
# COMPACT_ATOMS: atom_id res chain seq x y z
N MET A 1 7.78 -9.30 36.62
CA MET A 1 6.42 -9.86 36.83
C MET A 1 5.47 -8.96 36.07
N LEU A 2 4.87 -9.29 34.92
CA LEU A 2 4.71 -10.53 34.18
C LEU A 2 5.00 -10.23 32.69
N ALA A 3 5.97 -10.92 32.09
CA ALA A 3 5.99 -11.07 30.65
C ALA A 3 5.00 -12.20 30.33
N GLN A 4 3.73 -11.85 30.10
CA GLN A 4 2.80 -12.81 29.53
C GLN A 4 3.18 -12.97 28.06
N SER A 5 3.86 -14.08 27.77
CA SER A 5 3.87 -14.70 26.45
C SER A 5 2.43 -14.73 25.95
N ARG A 6 2.08 -13.87 24.99
CA ARG A 6 0.83 -14.03 24.23
C ARG A 6 1.00 -15.29 23.40
N ALA A 7 0.52 -16.42 23.93
CA ALA A 7 0.32 -17.61 23.13
C ALA A 7 -0.63 -17.26 21.99
N ALA A 8 -0.36 -17.77 20.78
CA ALA A 8 -1.27 -17.66 19.65
C ALA A 8 -2.67 -18.14 20.08
N SER A 9 -3.68 -17.31 19.84
CA SER A 9 -5.08 -17.70 20.01
C SER A 9 -5.37 -18.88 19.08
N THR A 10 -5.94 -19.95 19.60
CA THR A 10 -6.47 -21.07 18.79
C THR A 10 -7.86 -20.79 18.24
N GLU A 11 -8.48 -19.67 18.61
CA GLU A 11 -9.77 -19.25 18.06
C GLU A 11 -9.56 -18.59 16.69
N PRO A 12 -10.38 -18.95 15.67
CA PRO A 12 -10.32 -18.33 14.36
C PRO A 12 -10.44 -16.81 14.44
N MET A 13 -9.72 -16.10 13.58
CA MET A 13 -9.85 -14.64 13.45
C MET A 13 -11.31 -14.21 13.26
N ASP A 14 -11.85 -13.41 14.19
CA ASP A 14 -13.10 -12.68 13.95
C ASP A 14 -12.81 -11.48 13.04
N ILE A 15 -12.88 -11.72 11.74
CA ILE A 15 -12.60 -10.73 10.70
C ILE A 15 -13.58 -9.55 10.81
N ALA A 16 -14.85 -9.81 11.10
CA ALA A 16 -15.87 -8.76 11.22
C ALA A 16 -15.54 -7.83 12.40
N ALA A 17 -15.20 -8.38 13.56
CA ALA A 17 -14.80 -7.58 14.72
C ALA A 17 -13.50 -6.78 14.45
N ARG A 18 -12.52 -7.37 13.74
CA ARG A 18 -11.28 -6.66 13.38
C ARG A 18 -11.51 -5.54 12.38
N ARG A 19 -12.37 -5.74 11.38
CA ARG A 19 -12.80 -4.69 10.45
C ARG A 19 -13.46 -3.55 11.22
N GLN A 20 -14.42 -3.87 12.08
CA GLN A 20 -15.10 -2.86 12.92
C GLN A 20 -14.12 -2.11 13.82
N ALA A 21 -13.19 -2.81 14.47
CA ALA A 21 -12.19 -2.18 15.33
C ALA A 21 -11.31 -1.22 14.52
N MET A 22 -10.87 -1.59 13.32
CA MET A 22 -10.06 -0.72 12.46
C MET A 22 -10.83 0.53 12.01
N GLU A 23 -12.11 0.38 11.65
CA GLU A 23 -13.00 1.51 11.33
C GLU A 23 -13.18 2.48 12.51
N MET A 24 -13.25 1.97 13.74
CA MET A 24 -13.36 2.83 14.93
C MET A 24 -12.13 3.73 15.16
N PHE A 25 -10.97 3.34 14.63
CA PHE A 25 -9.75 4.15 14.69
C PHE A 25 -9.56 5.06 13.47
N ALA A 26 -10.48 5.01 12.49
CA ALA A 26 -10.44 5.90 11.34
C ALA A 26 -10.55 7.36 11.77
N THR A 27 -9.59 8.18 11.36
CA THR A 27 -9.62 9.62 11.59
C THR A 27 -10.23 10.34 10.38
N PRO A 28 -11.11 11.33 10.60
CA PRO A 28 -11.58 12.14 9.49
C PRO A 28 -10.43 12.99 8.94
N PRO A 29 -10.39 13.24 7.62
CA PRO A 29 -9.42 14.17 7.05
C PRO A 29 -9.67 15.60 7.54
N ALA A 30 -8.71 16.50 7.29
CA ALA A 30 -8.89 17.92 7.53
C ALA A 30 -10.12 18.49 6.80
N ALA A 31 -10.81 19.45 7.41
CA ALA A 31 -12.11 19.96 6.93
C ALA A 31 -12.06 20.66 5.56
N ASP A 32 -10.86 21.04 5.08
CA ASP A 32 -10.63 21.65 3.78
C ASP A 32 -10.48 20.61 2.64
N VAL A 33 -10.51 19.32 2.97
CA VAL A 33 -10.39 18.21 2.00
C VAL A 33 -11.76 17.85 1.46
N ARG A 34 -11.87 17.76 0.14
CA ARG A 34 -13.08 17.31 -0.55
C ARG A 34 -13.03 15.80 -0.76
N VAL A 35 -14.13 15.13 -0.44
CA VAL A 35 -14.29 13.67 -0.58
C VAL A 35 -15.51 13.41 -1.45
N GLU A 36 -15.34 12.72 -2.57
CA GLU A 36 -16.42 12.41 -3.52
C GLU A 36 -16.47 10.89 -3.76
N PRO A 37 -17.48 10.20 -3.21
CA PRO A 37 -17.69 8.78 -3.50
C PRO A 37 -18.02 8.55 -4.97
N LEU A 38 -17.51 7.45 -5.52
CA LEU A 38 -17.79 7.00 -6.88
C LEU A 38 -17.65 5.47 -7.00
N THR A 39 -17.99 4.96 -8.18
CA THR A 39 -17.72 3.57 -8.56
C THR A 39 -16.82 3.55 -9.78
N VAL A 40 -15.68 2.87 -9.67
CA VAL A 40 -14.64 2.75 -10.69
C VAL A 40 -14.58 1.30 -11.15
N ALA A 41 -14.90 1.05 -12.42
CA ALA A 41 -14.94 -0.31 -12.99
C ALA A 41 -15.76 -1.33 -12.15
N GLY A 42 -16.82 -0.88 -11.47
CA GLY A 42 -17.65 -1.70 -10.58
C GLY A 42 -17.17 -1.79 -9.12
N VAL A 43 -16.04 -1.16 -8.78
CA VAL A 43 -15.44 -1.13 -7.45
C VAL A 43 -15.75 0.21 -6.76
N PRO A 44 -16.22 0.24 -5.50
CA PRO A 44 -16.38 1.49 -4.78
C PRO A 44 -15.03 2.20 -4.60
N ALA A 45 -15.05 3.53 -4.66
CA ALA A 45 -13.87 4.36 -4.48
C ALA A 45 -14.26 5.73 -3.94
N GLU A 46 -13.26 6.52 -3.57
CA GLU A 46 -13.41 7.95 -3.26
C GLU A 46 -12.35 8.77 -3.98
N TRP A 47 -12.76 9.89 -4.58
CA TRP A 47 -11.82 10.98 -4.84
C TRP A 47 -11.57 11.73 -3.53
N VAL A 48 -10.33 11.74 -3.07
CA VAL A 48 -9.85 12.53 -1.93
C VAL A 48 -8.97 13.65 -2.46
N VAL A 49 -9.40 14.89 -2.28
CA VAL A 49 -8.81 16.07 -2.95
C VAL A 49 -8.53 17.17 -1.93
N ALA A 50 -7.25 17.38 -1.63
CA ALA A 50 -6.80 18.51 -0.84
C ALA A 50 -6.83 19.82 -1.66
N PRO A 51 -6.85 21.01 -1.00
CA PRO A 51 -6.79 22.27 -1.71
C PRO A 51 -5.57 22.40 -2.62
N ASN A 52 -5.75 23.04 -3.77
CA ASN A 52 -4.72 23.26 -4.80
C ASN A 52 -4.19 21.99 -5.48
N ALA A 53 -4.81 20.83 -5.26
CA ALA A 53 -4.51 19.63 -6.04
C ALA A 53 -4.87 19.87 -7.53
N ASP A 54 -3.97 19.46 -8.42
CA ASP A 54 -4.16 19.59 -9.86
C ASP A 54 -4.87 18.36 -10.47
N ALA A 55 -4.81 18.21 -11.79
CA ALA A 55 -5.45 17.09 -12.49
C ALA A 55 -4.65 15.77 -12.45
N ASN A 56 -3.43 15.76 -11.89
CA ASN A 56 -2.67 14.53 -11.70
C ASN A 56 -3.34 13.64 -10.65
N VAL A 57 -3.08 12.35 -10.72
CA VAL A 57 -3.79 11.33 -9.93
C VAL A 57 -2.82 10.40 -9.22
N VAL A 58 -3.03 10.19 -7.94
CA VAL A 58 -2.46 9.06 -7.20
C VAL A 58 -3.56 8.00 -7.06
N LEU A 59 -3.40 6.83 -7.67
CA LEU A 59 -4.19 5.66 -7.34
C LEU A 59 -3.66 5.08 -6.03
N TYR A 60 -4.45 5.15 -4.96
CA TYR A 60 -4.04 4.70 -3.64
C TYR A 60 -4.73 3.39 -3.26
N LEU A 61 -3.91 2.42 -2.86
CA LEU A 61 -4.31 1.06 -2.48
C LEU A 61 -4.04 0.90 -0.99
N HIS A 62 -5.09 0.80 -0.18
CA HIS A 62 -4.96 0.80 1.27
C HIS A 62 -4.38 -0.51 1.83
N GLY A 63 -3.73 -0.43 3.00
CA GLY A 63 -3.32 -1.59 3.79
C GLY A 63 -4.47 -2.27 4.52
N GLY A 64 -4.15 -3.33 5.27
CA GLY A 64 -5.13 -4.17 5.97
C GLY A 64 -5.00 -5.66 5.70
N GLY A 65 -3.85 -6.11 5.19
CA GLY A 65 -3.58 -7.54 5.02
C GLY A 65 -4.45 -8.23 3.98
N TYR A 66 -4.98 -7.48 2.99
CA TYR A 66 -5.97 -7.94 1.99
C TYR A 66 -7.33 -8.37 2.55
N VAL A 67 -7.56 -8.22 3.85
CA VAL A 67 -8.74 -8.72 4.58
C VAL A 67 -9.47 -7.59 5.31
N LEU A 68 -8.75 -6.53 5.69
CA LEU A 68 -9.21 -5.38 6.45
C LEU A 68 -8.95 -4.09 5.66
N GLY A 69 -9.31 -2.97 6.27
CA GLY A 69 -9.16 -1.65 5.67
C GLY A 69 -10.33 -1.28 4.77
N SER A 70 -10.36 -0.02 4.38
CA SER A 70 -11.39 0.59 3.53
C SER A 70 -10.97 2.01 3.14
N CYS A 71 -11.75 2.66 2.29
CA CYS A 71 -11.67 4.11 2.10
C CYS A 71 -11.71 4.89 3.42
N ALA A 72 -12.53 4.49 4.39
CA ALA A 72 -12.70 5.23 5.63
C ALA A 72 -11.46 5.18 6.52
N THR A 73 -10.86 4.00 6.67
CA THR A 73 -9.66 3.80 7.51
C THR A 73 -8.43 4.55 7.01
N HIS A 74 -8.34 4.84 5.70
CA HIS A 74 -7.17 5.48 5.08
C HIS A 74 -7.43 6.90 4.58
N ARG A 75 -8.63 7.45 4.81
CA ARG A 75 -9.03 8.75 4.26
C ARG A 75 -8.12 9.90 4.67
N ASP A 76 -7.69 9.96 5.95
CA ASP A 76 -6.76 11.00 6.41
C ASP A 76 -5.38 10.87 5.75
N LEU A 77 -4.85 9.65 5.65
CA LEU A 77 -3.58 9.41 4.96
C LEU A 77 -3.66 9.79 3.48
N ALA A 78 -4.72 9.37 2.78
CA ALA A 78 -5.00 9.76 1.40
C ALA A 78 -5.10 11.29 1.25
N ALA A 79 -5.73 11.99 2.20
CA ALA A 79 -5.82 13.44 2.18
C ALA A 79 -4.45 14.12 2.34
N ARG A 80 -3.59 13.60 3.23
CA ARG A 80 -2.22 14.10 3.41
C ARG A 80 -1.36 13.82 2.19
N VAL A 81 -1.49 12.65 1.57
CA VAL A 81 -0.86 12.29 0.30
C VAL A 81 -1.32 13.24 -0.82
N SER A 82 -2.63 13.52 -0.92
CA SER A 82 -3.16 14.47 -1.90
C SER A 82 -2.52 15.85 -1.75
N ARG A 83 -2.44 16.36 -0.51
CA ARG A 83 -1.83 17.65 -0.20
C ARG A 83 -0.34 17.68 -0.52
N ALA A 84 0.38 16.64 -0.10
CA ALA A 84 1.82 16.54 -0.33
C ALA A 84 2.09 16.40 -1.82
N ALA A 85 1.45 15.48 -2.54
CA ALA A 85 1.66 15.30 -3.98
C ALA A 85 1.10 16.46 -4.84
N GLY A 86 0.24 17.32 -4.30
CA GLY A 86 -0.47 18.34 -5.07
C GLY A 86 -1.38 17.74 -6.14
N ALA A 87 -1.93 16.54 -5.87
CA ALA A 87 -2.66 15.71 -6.83
C ALA A 87 -3.94 15.16 -6.21
N ARG A 88 -4.90 14.76 -7.04
CA ARG A 88 -6.10 14.05 -6.59
C ARG A 88 -5.72 12.63 -6.20
N VAL A 89 -6.29 12.10 -5.11
CA VAL A 89 -6.12 10.69 -4.76
C VAL A 89 -7.39 9.93 -5.11
N LEU A 90 -7.28 8.89 -5.93
CA LEU A 90 -8.32 7.88 -6.10
C LEU A 90 -8.06 6.77 -5.08
N LEU A 91 -8.79 6.80 -3.96
CA LEU A 91 -8.71 5.79 -2.92
C LEU A 91 -9.68 4.65 -3.25
N LEU A 92 -9.15 3.45 -3.50
CA LEU A 92 -9.93 2.31 -3.98
C LEU A 92 -10.35 1.40 -2.83
N ASP A 93 -11.64 1.07 -2.75
CA ASP A 93 -12.21 0.10 -1.80
C ASP A 93 -12.23 -1.29 -2.45
N TYR A 94 -11.03 -1.82 -2.74
CA TYR A 94 -10.86 -3.06 -3.49
C TYR A 94 -11.43 -4.26 -2.73
N ARG A 95 -11.87 -5.29 -3.46
CA ARG A 95 -12.47 -6.49 -2.86
C ARG A 95 -11.50 -7.20 -1.91
N LEU A 96 -12.01 -7.53 -0.72
CA LEU A 96 -11.24 -8.14 0.37
C LEU A 96 -11.52 -9.63 0.52
N ALA A 97 -10.51 -10.35 0.97
CA ALA A 97 -10.62 -11.71 1.43
C ALA A 97 -11.29 -11.78 2.83
N PRO A 98 -11.90 -12.92 3.19
CA PRO A 98 -12.02 -14.17 2.43
C PRO A 98 -13.18 -14.19 1.43
N GLU A 99 -14.05 -13.17 1.41
CA GLU A 99 -15.19 -13.11 0.50
C GLU A 99 -14.76 -13.09 -0.96
N HIS A 100 -13.63 -12.42 -1.22
CA HIS A 100 -13.00 -12.30 -2.52
C HIS A 100 -11.49 -12.55 -2.39
N PRO A 101 -11.04 -13.82 -2.41
CA PRO A 101 -9.62 -14.15 -2.32
C PRO A 101 -8.86 -13.67 -3.57
N PHE A 102 -7.53 -13.79 -3.52
CA PHE A 102 -6.64 -13.61 -4.66
C PHE A 102 -7.20 -14.33 -5.91
N PRO A 103 -7.19 -13.70 -7.11
CA PRO A 103 -6.58 -12.42 -7.45
C PRO A 103 -7.51 -11.19 -7.42
N ALA A 104 -8.66 -11.24 -6.73
CA ALA A 104 -9.70 -10.20 -6.82
C ALA A 104 -9.19 -8.75 -6.59
N ALA A 105 -8.31 -8.55 -5.61
CA ALA A 105 -7.72 -7.23 -5.35
C ALA A 105 -6.83 -6.72 -6.51
N VAL A 106 -6.08 -7.62 -7.17
CA VAL A 106 -5.23 -7.28 -8.33
C VAL A 106 -6.10 -6.94 -9.54
N ASP A 107 -7.17 -7.69 -9.75
CA ASP A 107 -8.15 -7.42 -10.81
C ASP A 107 -8.78 -6.03 -10.63
N ASP A 108 -9.17 -5.68 -9.40
CA ASP A 108 -9.77 -4.39 -9.08
C ASP A 108 -8.79 -3.23 -9.27
N ALA A 109 -7.55 -3.38 -8.78
CA ALA A 109 -6.52 -2.35 -8.90
C ALA A 109 -6.11 -2.10 -10.36
N THR A 110 -5.94 -3.15 -11.15
CA THR A 110 -5.63 -3.02 -12.59
C THR A 110 -6.82 -2.47 -13.38
N ALA A 111 -8.05 -2.85 -13.05
CA ALA A 111 -9.25 -2.28 -13.65
C ALA A 111 -9.40 -0.78 -13.32
N ALA A 112 -9.12 -0.37 -12.08
CA ALA A 112 -9.12 1.04 -11.68
C ALA A 112 -8.06 1.86 -12.42
N TYR A 113 -6.86 1.30 -12.60
CA TYR A 113 -5.82 1.96 -13.40
C TYR A 113 -6.24 2.13 -14.86
N ARG A 114 -6.77 1.09 -15.50
CA ARG A 114 -7.28 1.17 -16.89
C ARG A 114 -8.42 2.17 -17.01
N TRP A 115 -9.33 2.21 -16.04
CA TRP A 115 -10.39 3.21 -15.98
C TRP A 115 -9.83 4.63 -15.95
N LEU A 116 -8.77 4.91 -15.18
CA LEU A 116 -8.11 6.23 -15.19
C LEU A 116 -7.60 6.63 -16.58
N LEU A 117 -7.00 5.68 -17.31
CA LEU A 117 -6.56 5.89 -18.69
C LEU A 117 -7.74 6.19 -19.62
N GLU A 118 -8.84 5.44 -19.49
CA GLU A 118 -10.08 5.65 -20.25
C GLU A 118 -10.75 7.00 -19.96
N GLN A 119 -10.62 7.50 -18.72
CA GLN A 119 -11.05 8.86 -18.34
C GLN A 119 -10.11 9.96 -18.89
N GLY A 120 -9.07 9.60 -19.64
CA GLY A 120 -8.16 10.55 -20.29
C GLY A 120 -6.97 10.97 -19.43
N SER A 121 -6.72 10.30 -18.29
CA SER A 121 -5.50 10.53 -17.52
C SER A 121 -4.32 9.95 -18.29
N ALA A 122 -3.36 10.80 -18.66
CA ALA A 122 -2.13 10.31 -19.27
C ALA A 122 -1.35 9.44 -18.26
N PRO A 123 -0.71 8.32 -18.67
CA PRO A 123 0.06 7.47 -17.75
C PRO A 123 1.11 8.24 -16.94
N ALA A 124 1.77 9.21 -17.57
CA ALA A 124 2.76 10.09 -16.94
C ALA A 124 2.18 11.05 -15.87
N ARG A 125 0.85 11.14 -15.75
CA ARG A 125 0.14 11.94 -14.74
C ARG A 125 -0.52 11.07 -13.66
N ILE A 126 -0.22 9.78 -13.66
CA ILE A 126 -0.72 8.82 -12.67
C ILE A 126 0.48 8.28 -11.89
N ALA A 127 0.43 8.34 -10.57
CA ALA A 127 1.27 7.53 -9.69
C ALA A 127 0.43 6.45 -9.00
N ILE A 128 1.05 5.32 -8.63
CA ILE A 128 0.40 4.31 -7.77
C ILE A 128 1.07 4.35 -6.40
N ALA A 129 0.28 4.38 -5.33
CA ALA A 129 0.80 4.32 -3.98
C ALA A 129 0.00 3.31 -3.15
N GLY A 130 0.64 2.73 -2.14
CA GLY A 130 -0.06 1.90 -1.18
C GLY A 130 0.83 1.51 -0.01
N ASP A 131 0.17 1.10 1.07
CA ASP A 131 0.83 0.72 2.32
C ASP A 131 0.57 -0.73 2.69
N SER A 132 1.55 -1.39 3.31
CA SER A 132 1.42 -2.79 3.78
C SER A 132 0.99 -3.72 2.63
N ALA A 133 -0.12 -4.45 2.79
CA ALA A 133 -0.77 -5.22 1.72
C ALA A 133 -1.08 -4.37 0.47
N GLY A 134 -1.48 -3.11 0.64
CA GLY A 134 -1.69 -2.17 -0.46
C GLY A 134 -0.38 -1.78 -1.16
N GLY A 135 0.74 -1.76 -0.45
CA GLY A 135 2.07 -1.61 -1.04
C GLY A 135 2.48 -2.83 -1.86
N GLY A 136 2.19 -4.04 -1.36
CA GLY A 136 2.28 -5.27 -2.15
C GLY A 136 1.37 -5.24 -3.38
N LEU A 137 0.13 -4.78 -3.23
CA LEU A 137 -0.85 -4.67 -4.29
C LEU A 137 -0.42 -3.66 -5.36
N ALA A 138 0.19 -2.55 -4.96
CA ALA A 138 0.76 -1.57 -5.88
C ALA A 138 1.84 -2.21 -6.76
N ALA A 139 2.78 -2.94 -6.16
CA ALA A 139 3.80 -3.68 -6.90
C ALA A 139 3.20 -4.76 -7.82
N ALA A 140 2.24 -5.55 -7.33
CA ALA A 140 1.54 -6.56 -8.13
C ALA A 140 0.78 -5.96 -9.31
N THR A 141 0.15 -4.80 -9.09
CA THR A 141 -0.56 -4.05 -10.14
C THR A 141 0.40 -3.60 -11.23
N LEU A 142 1.58 -3.08 -10.86
CA LEU A 142 2.58 -2.70 -11.86
C LEU A 142 3.07 -3.89 -12.70
N LEU A 143 3.30 -5.05 -12.06
CA LEU A 143 3.66 -6.28 -12.77
C LEU A 143 2.56 -6.70 -13.75
N ALA A 144 1.31 -6.78 -13.28
CA ALA A 144 0.17 -7.16 -14.12
C ALA A 144 -0.08 -6.17 -15.26
N LEU A 145 0.14 -4.87 -15.06
CA LEU A 145 0.06 -3.87 -16.12
C LEU A 145 1.17 -4.02 -17.15
N ARG A 146 2.42 -4.23 -16.70
CA ARG A 146 3.58 -4.45 -17.58
C ARG A 146 3.37 -5.69 -18.45
N ASP A 147 2.99 -6.80 -17.83
CA ASP A 147 2.84 -8.09 -18.52
C ASP A 147 1.67 -8.08 -19.52
N ALA A 148 0.72 -7.17 -19.33
CA ALA A 148 -0.40 -6.93 -20.24
C ALA A 148 -0.15 -5.78 -21.24
N ASP A 149 1.10 -5.34 -21.40
CA ASP A 149 1.52 -4.25 -22.30
C ASP A 149 0.72 -2.95 -22.11
N VAL A 150 0.32 -2.65 -20.87
CA VAL A 150 -0.35 -1.39 -20.53
C VAL A 150 0.70 -0.33 -20.24
N PRO A 151 0.55 0.90 -20.76
CA PRO A 151 1.42 2.00 -20.37
C PRO A 151 1.46 2.16 -18.85
N LEU A 152 2.66 2.20 -18.28
CA LEU A 152 2.88 2.25 -16.83
C LEU A 152 2.74 3.68 -16.28
N PRO A 153 2.43 3.83 -14.97
CA PRO A 153 2.37 5.13 -14.30
C PRO A 153 3.74 5.82 -14.29
N SER A 154 3.75 7.12 -13.94
CA SER A 154 4.99 7.90 -13.83
C SER A 154 5.95 7.37 -12.75
N SER A 155 5.39 6.83 -11.67
CA SER A 155 6.14 6.32 -10.52
C SER A 155 5.23 5.49 -9.61
N ALA A 156 5.84 4.77 -8.66
CA ALA A 156 5.10 4.17 -7.56
C ALA A 156 5.77 4.38 -6.19
N VAL A 157 4.94 4.45 -5.15
CA VAL A 157 5.36 4.58 -3.74
C VAL A 157 4.85 3.38 -2.95
N LEU A 158 5.78 2.64 -2.35
CA LEU A 158 5.50 1.45 -1.55
C LEU A 158 5.84 1.76 -0.09
N ILE A 159 4.82 1.85 0.76
CA ILE A 159 4.98 2.14 2.20
C ILE A 159 4.92 0.81 2.96
N SER A 160 5.99 0.47 3.69
CA SER A 160 6.08 -0.76 4.48
C SER A 160 5.54 -2.00 3.74
N PRO A 161 5.93 -2.26 2.49
CA PRO A 161 5.16 -3.11 1.60
C PRO A 161 5.27 -4.58 1.99
N TRP A 162 4.13 -5.28 1.98
CA TRP A 162 4.08 -6.72 2.16
C TRP A 162 4.15 -7.41 0.80
N VAL A 163 5.34 -7.85 0.39
CA VAL A 163 5.60 -8.40 -0.96
C VAL A 163 5.98 -9.87 -0.97
N ASP A 164 6.06 -10.49 0.22
CA ASP A 164 6.39 -11.90 0.41
C ASP A 164 5.41 -12.59 1.36
N LEU A 165 4.33 -13.12 0.80
CA LEU A 165 3.33 -13.92 1.52
C LEU A 165 3.86 -15.32 1.89
N ALA A 166 5.03 -15.74 1.37
CA ALA A 166 5.71 -16.93 1.85
C ALA A 166 6.49 -16.67 3.15
N ALA A 167 6.47 -15.42 3.65
CA ALA A 167 6.96 -15.03 4.97
C ALA A 167 8.42 -15.45 5.22
N THR A 168 9.30 -15.17 4.24
CA THR A 168 10.70 -15.64 4.27
C THR A 168 11.69 -14.58 4.79
N GLY A 169 11.25 -13.35 5.04
CA GLY A 169 12.05 -12.29 5.63
C GLY A 169 12.53 -12.65 7.05
N ASN A 170 13.81 -12.42 7.35
CA ASN A 170 14.37 -12.68 8.67
C ASN A 170 13.90 -11.64 9.72
N SER A 171 13.52 -10.44 9.28
CA SER A 171 12.89 -9.39 10.09
C SER A 171 11.62 -9.86 10.80
N LEU A 172 10.88 -10.83 10.24
CA LEU A 172 9.73 -11.46 10.90
C LEU A 172 10.10 -12.09 12.24
N LYS A 173 11.36 -12.51 12.43
CA LYS A 173 11.86 -13.05 13.70
C LYS A 173 12.66 -12.01 14.48
N THR A 174 13.59 -11.32 13.82
CA THR A 174 14.54 -10.44 14.49
C THR A 174 13.91 -9.14 15.00
N ARG A 175 12.76 -8.73 14.45
CA ARG A 175 12.05 -7.49 14.82
C ARG A 175 10.67 -7.72 15.42
N ALA A 176 10.24 -8.97 15.58
CA ALA A 176 8.94 -9.31 16.17
C ALA A 176 8.68 -8.68 17.55
N HIS A 177 9.74 -8.47 18.35
CA HIS A 177 9.64 -7.88 19.68
C HIS A 177 9.67 -6.34 19.69
N ARG A 178 9.94 -5.72 18.52
CA ARG A 178 10.10 -4.28 18.33
C ARG A 178 8.88 -3.67 17.63
N ASP A 179 8.20 -4.44 16.78
CA ASP A 179 7.02 -4.02 16.04
C ASP A 179 5.75 -4.06 16.91
N PRO A 180 5.12 -2.92 17.22
CA PRO A 180 3.88 -2.88 18.01
C PRO A 180 2.62 -3.09 17.17
N MET A 181 2.72 -3.07 15.84
CA MET A 181 1.60 -3.07 14.91
C MET A 181 1.32 -4.46 14.36
N ILE A 182 2.36 -5.17 13.92
CA ILE A 182 2.23 -6.47 13.27
C ILE A 182 2.83 -7.56 14.15
N VAL A 183 1.96 -8.48 14.58
CA VAL A 183 2.37 -9.70 15.28
C VAL A 183 2.47 -10.84 14.24
N PRO A 184 3.65 -11.46 14.05
CA PRO A 184 3.85 -12.48 13.01
C PRO A 184 2.85 -13.63 13.05
N ASP A 185 2.43 -14.07 14.24
CA ASP A 185 1.47 -15.16 14.42
C ASP A 185 0.13 -14.90 13.72
N GLY A 186 -0.27 -13.63 13.57
CA GLY A 186 -1.50 -13.24 12.87
C GLY A 186 -1.39 -13.17 11.35
N LEU A 187 -0.17 -13.14 10.78
CA LEU A 187 0.03 -13.04 9.33
C LEU A 187 -0.40 -14.31 8.62
N GLY A 188 -0.17 -15.49 9.21
CA GLY A 188 -0.51 -16.77 8.59
C GLY A 188 -2.01 -16.93 8.30
N GLU A 189 -2.87 -16.38 9.16
CA GLU A 189 -4.33 -16.39 8.93
C GLU A 189 -4.75 -15.43 7.82
N LEU A 190 -4.13 -14.25 7.72
CA LEU A 190 -4.35 -13.30 6.63
C LEU A 190 -3.90 -13.89 5.29
N VAL A 191 -2.72 -14.50 5.25
CA VAL A 191 -2.20 -15.21 4.07
C VAL A 191 -3.17 -16.30 3.63
N ARG A 192 -3.66 -17.13 4.56
CA ARG A 192 -4.62 -18.20 4.24
C ARG A 192 -5.94 -17.64 3.71
N ALA A 193 -6.47 -16.59 4.32
CA ALA A 193 -7.70 -15.95 3.86
C ALA A 193 -7.54 -15.40 2.44
N TYR A 194 -6.42 -14.73 2.16
CA TYR A 194 -6.17 -14.11 0.87
C TYR A 194 -5.84 -15.12 -0.24
N LEU A 195 -4.94 -16.07 0.00
CA LEU A 195 -4.45 -16.98 -1.03
C LEU A 195 -5.36 -18.18 -1.28
N GLY A 196 -6.08 -18.64 -0.26
CA GLY A 196 -6.68 -19.97 -0.27
C GLY A 196 -5.60 -21.04 -0.53
N GLU A 197 -5.72 -21.74 -1.66
CA GLU A 197 -4.77 -22.78 -2.10
C GLU A 197 -3.70 -22.27 -3.06
N THR A 198 -3.66 -20.96 -3.36
CA THR A 198 -2.67 -20.35 -4.25
C THR A 198 -1.27 -20.43 -3.63
N ASP A 199 -0.25 -20.71 -4.46
CA ASP A 199 1.15 -20.69 -4.02
C ASP A 199 1.48 -19.30 -3.42
N PRO A 200 1.99 -19.22 -2.18
CA PRO A 200 2.41 -17.96 -1.57
C PRO A 200 3.57 -17.27 -2.30
N LYS A 201 4.19 -17.90 -3.29
CA LYS A 201 5.18 -17.29 -4.19
C LYS A 201 4.61 -16.89 -5.55
N HIS A 202 3.30 -16.99 -5.76
CA HIS A 202 2.67 -16.50 -6.98
C HIS A 202 3.05 -15.02 -7.20
N PRO A 203 3.57 -14.62 -8.37
CA PRO A 203 4.15 -13.29 -8.58
C PRO A 203 3.19 -12.12 -8.29
N TYR A 204 1.91 -12.26 -8.65
CA TYR A 204 0.92 -11.21 -8.38
C TYR A 204 0.36 -11.22 -6.94
N ALA A 205 0.73 -12.21 -6.12
CA ALA A 205 0.41 -12.21 -4.70
C ALA A 205 1.64 -11.82 -3.86
N SER A 206 2.83 -12.22 -4.32
CA SER A 206 4.13 -11.92 -3.73
C SER A 206 5.08 -11.39 -4.81
N PRO A 207 5.01 -10.08 -5.13
CA PRO A 207 5.81 -9.45 -6.19
C PRO A 207 7.31 -9.63 -6.03
N LEU A 208 7.79 -9.98 -4.84
CA LEU A 208 9.21 -10.28 -4.60
C LEU A 208 9.76 -11.40 -5.50
N TYR A 209 8.92 -12.31 -5.99
CA TYR A 209 9.37 -13.50 -6.71
C TYR A 209 9.40 -13.36 -8.23
N ASP A 210 8.94 -12.24 -8.79
CA ASP A 210 8.94 -12.00 -10.24
C ASP A 210 10.23 -11.31 -10.74
N ASP A 211 10.36 -11.20 -12.06
CA ASP A 211 11.22 -10.21 -12.71
C ASP A 211 10.61 -8.82 -12.48
N LEU A 212 11.45 -7.87 -12.09
CA LEU A 212 11.06 -6.48 -11.80
C LEU A 212 11.51 -5.52 -12.89
N ALA A 213 12.14 -6.01 -13.97
CA ALA A 213 12.57 -5.18 -15.08
C ALA A 213 11.38 -4.45 -15.73
N GLY A 214 11.62 -3.22 -16.19
CA GLY A 214 10.63 -2.40 -16.88
C GLY A 214 9.60 -1.69 -15.99
N LEU A 215 9.64 -1.89 -14.66
CA LEU A 215 8.80 -1.13 -13.73
C LEU A 215 9.20 0.37 -13.69
N PRO A 216 8.27 1.28 -13.36
CA PRO A 216 8.56 2.71 -13.27
C PRO A 216 9.42 3.02 -12.03
N PRO A 217 9.94 4.25 -11.89
CA PRO A 217 10.66 4.66 -10.69
C PRO A 217 9.89 4.36 -9.40
N LEU A 218 10.58 3.79 -8.41
CA LEU A 218 10.02 3.34 -7.14
C LEU A 218 10.59 4.12 -5.97
N LEU A 219 9.71 4.55 -5.05
CA LEU A 219 10.08 4.92 -3.69
C LEU A 219 9.61 3.82 -2.75
N VAL A 220 10.51 3.29 -1.92
CA VAL A 220 10.20 2.27 -0.92
C VAL A 220 10.56 2.81 0.46
N GLN A 221 9.55 3.13 1.27
CA GLN A 221 9.70 3.66 2.63
C GLN A 221 9.38 2.57 3.65
N VAL A 222 10.29 2.31 4.59
CA VAL A 222 10.18 1.20 5.54
C VAL A 222 10.72 1.61 6.90
N GLY A 223 10.05 1.25 7.98
CA GLY A 223 10.50 1.52 9.34
C GLY A 223 11.55 0.51 9.81
N THR A 224 12.58 0.94 10.55
CA THR A 224 13.61 0.01 11.04
C THR A 224 13.16 -0.85 12.23
N GLU A 225 11.97 -0.60 12.79
CA GLU A 225 11.39 -1.38 13.89
C GLU A 225 10.36 -2.43 13.42
N GLU A 226 10.02 -2.47 12.13
CA GLU A 226 8.90 -3.30 11.65
C GLU A 226 9.32 -4.70 11.17
N VAL A 227 8.40 -5.67 11.31
CA VAL A 227 8.64 -7.07 10.90
C VAL A 227 8.71 -7.26 9.39
N LEU A 228 8.15 -6.33 8.60
CA LEU A 228 8.17 -6.35 7.14
C LEU A 228 9.39 -5.64 6.54
N PHE A 229 10.40 -5.31 7.34
CA PHE A 229 11.54 -4.60 6.80
C PHE A 229 12.29 -5.34 5.69
N ASP A 230 12.52 -6.65 5.87
CA ASP A 230 13.21 -7.43 4.85
C ASP A 230 12.37 -7.57 3.58
N ASP A 231 11.05 -7.40 3.63
CA ASP A 231 10.22 -7.40 2.43
C ASP A 231 10.53 -6.18 1.56
N GLY A 232 10.44 -4.97 2.14
CA GLY A 232 10.78 -3.75 1.42
C GLY A 232 12.25 -3.68 1.00
N ALA A 233 13.18 -4.09 1.88
CA ALA A 233 14.61 -4.07 1.58
C ALA A 233 14.99 -5.05 0.46
N ARG A 234 14.48 -6.29 0.48
CA ARG A 234 14.76 -7.28 -0.58
C ARG A 234 14.10 -6.89 -1.90
N PHE A 235 12.88 -6.35 -1.86
CA PHE A 235 12.20 -5.88 -3.05
C PHE A 235 12.96 -4.73 -3.72
N ALA A 236 13.35 -3.72 -2.95
CA ALA A 236 14.14 -2.59 -3.44
C ALA A 236 15.48 -3.04 -4.05
N ALA A 237 16.19 -3.95 -3.39
CA ALA A 237 17.44 -4.51 -3.90
C ALA A 237 17.23 -5.23 -5.25
N ARG A 238 16.23 -6.12 -5.34
CA ARG A 238 15.91 -6.84 -6.58
C ARG A 238 15.47 -5.92 -7.70
N ALA A 239 14.68 -4.89 -7.41
CA ALA A 239 14.26 -3.92 -8.41
C ALA A 239 15.46 -3.13 -8.94
N CYS A 240 16.38 -2.73 -8.06
CA CYS A 240 17.63 -2.08 -8.44
C CYS A 240 18.52 -3.01 -9.31
N GLU A 241 18.66 -4.28 -8.94
CA GLU A 241 19.38 -5.29 -9.73
C GLU A 241 18.76 -5.51 -11.12
N ALA A 242 17.43 -5.39 -11.23
CA ALA A 242 16.70 -5.46 -12.50
C ALA A 242 16.75 -4.14 -13.32
N GLY A 243 17.47 -3.13 -12.85
CA GLY A 243 17.66 -1.84 -13.54
C GLY A 243 16.54 -0.82 -13.32
N VAL A 244 15.65 -1.04 -12.36
CA VAL A 244 14.61 -0.07 -11.99
C VAL A 244 15.24 1.09 -11.19
N PRO A 245 14.90 2.36 -11.46
CA PRO A 245 15.26 3.46 -10.59
C PRO A 245 14.56 3.33 -9.23
N VAL A 246 15.33 3.08 -8.18
CA VAL A 246 14.79 2.85 -6.83
C VAL A 246 15.39 3.84 -5.83
N THR A 247 14.51 4.52 -5.10
CA THR A 247 14.85 5.24 -3.86
C THR A 247 14.37 4.39 -2.68
N PHE A 248 15.30 3.79 -1.95
CA PHE A 248 15.00 3.05 -0.72
C PHE A 248 15.27 3.93 0.50
N GLU A 249 14.26 4.13 1.34
CA GLU A 249 14.34 4.94 2.55
C GLU A 249 14.00 4.06 3.77
N PRO A 250 15.01 3.51 4.46
CA PRO A 250 14.83 2.98 5.81
C PRO A 250 14.73 4.16 6.78
N TRP A 251 13.66 4.21 7.57
CA TRP A 251 13.43 5.26 8.57
C TRP A 251 13.70 4.72 9.96
N ASP A 252 14.71 5.31 10.61
CA ASP A 252 15.16 4.89 11.94
C ASP A 252 14.04 5.02 12.99
N GLU A 253 13.92 4.00 13.85
CA GLU A 253 12.96 3.92 14.97
C GLU A 253 11.48 3.91 14.54
N MET A 254 11.19 3.94 13.24
CA MET A 254 9.83 3.93 12.73
C MET A 254 9.23 2.52 12.68
N ILE A 255 7.92 2.46 12.95
CA ILE A 255 7.10 1.25 13.01
C ILE A 255 6.30 1.07 11.70
N HIS A 256 5.56 -0.04 11.59
CA HIS A 256 4.74 -0.33 10.41
C HIS A 256 3.78 0.81 10.06
N VAL A 257 3.86 1.30 8.81
CA VAL A 257 3.03 2.40 8.26
C VAL A 257 2.93 3.61 9.20
N TRP A 258 4.07 4.07 9.72
CA TRP A 258 4.09 5.18 10.68
C TRP A 258 3.43 6.48 10.16
N HIS A 259 3.26 6.60 8.84
CA HIS A 259 2.51 7.64 8.13
C HIS A 259 1.10 7.87 8.69
N ILE A 260 0.39 6.81 9.10
CA ILE A 260 -0.97 6.97 9.67
C ILE A 260 -0.97 7.75 10.99
N PHE A 261 0.18 7.80 11.68
CA PHE A 261 0.36 8.56 12.92
C PHE A 261 0.79 10.01 12.67
N ALA A 262 0.84 10.50 11.43
CA ALA A 262 1.14 11.89 11.10
C ALA A 262 0.37 12.97 11.91
N PRO A 263 -0.87 12.75 12.40
CA PRO A 263 -1.50 13.69 13.33
C PRO A 263 -0.73 13.94 14.63
N MET A 264 0.09 12.98 15.08
CA MET A 264 0.79 13.02 16.37
C MET A 264 2.28 12.69 16.31
N LEU A 265 2.78 12.20 15.16
CA LEU A 265 4.15 11.78 14.92
C LEU A 265 4.74 12.62 13.78
N PRO A 266 5.65 13.59 14.07
CA PRO A 266 6.27 14.44 13.06
C PRO A 266 6.93 13.68 11.91
N GLU A 267 7.56 12.55 12.21
CA GLU A 267 8.22 11.66 11.24
C GLU A 267 7.21 11.05 10.26
N GLY A 268 5.96 10.82 10.69
CA GLY A 268 4.87 10.40 9.81
C GLY A 268 4.54 11.47 8.77
N GLN A 269 4.44 12.73 9.19
CA GLN A 269 4.23 13.84 8.24
C GLN A 269 5.44 14.06 7.35
N ALA A 270 6.67 13.98 7.89
CA ALA A 270 7.90 14.12 7.12
C ALA A 270 8.03 13.06 6.01
N ALA A 271 7.67 11.81 6.31
CA ALA A 271 7.65 10.74 5.32
C ALA A 271 6.61 10.98 4.21
N ILE A 272 5.42 11.50 4.57
CA ILE A 272 4.39 11.93 3.61
C ILE A 272 4.88 13.10 2.74
N ASP A 273 5.61 14.05 3.31
CA ASP A 273 6.15 15.16 2.54
C ASP A 273 7.23 14.67 1.55
N ARG A 274 8.07 13.69 1.95
CA ARG A 274 9.03 13.06 1.03
C ARG A 274 8.35 12.25 -0.07
N LEU A 275 7.33 11.45 0.23
CA LEU A 275 6.63 10.70 -0.80
C LEU A 275 5.90 11.63 -1.79
N GLY A 276 5.28 12.71 -1.29
CA GLY A 276 4.67 13.72 -2.16
C GLY A 276 5.70 14.41 -3.04
N ALA A 277 6.88 14.72 -2.52
CA ALA A 277 7.97 15.31 -3.31
C ALA A 277 8.47 14.36 -4.40
N PHE A 278 8.64 13.08 -4.09
CA PHE A 278 9.02 12.06 -5.06
C PHE A 278 7.98 11.93 -6.19
N ILE A 279 6.68 11.91 -5.85
CA ILE A 279 5.62 11.84 -6.86
C ILE A 279 5.66 13.08 -7.77
N ARG A 280 5.78 14.29 -7.21
CA ARG A 280 5.84 15.55 -7.98
C ARG A 280 7.04 15.62 -8.91
N GLU A 281 8.18 15.05 -8.52
CA GLU A 281 9.38 14.98 -9.35
C GLU A 281 9.16 14.17 -10.64
N HIS A 282 8.28 13.16 -10.59
CA HIS A 282 8.00 12.26 -11.70
C HIS A 282 6.78 12.66 -12.54
N TYR A 283 5.94 13.57 -12.05
CA TYR A 283 4.91 14.19 -12.89
C TYR A 283 5.51 15.16 -13.90
N PRO A 284 4.86 15.34 -15.06
CA PRO A 284 5.25 16.37 -16.01
C PRO A 284 5.18 17.74 -15.34
N ARG A 285 6.25 18.53 -15.48
CA ARG A 285 6.25 19.92 -15.00
C ARG A 285 5.09 20.67 -15.63
N GLN A 286 4.34 21.42 -14.82
CA GLN A 286 3.40 22.39 -15.35
C GLN A 286 4.21 23.48 -16.06
N GLY A 287 3.90 23.68 -17.34
CA GLY A 287 4.53 24.73 -18.17
C GLY A 287 4.05 26.12 -17.81
#